data_AF-A0A7V9EYZ7-F1
#
_entry.id   AF-A0A7V9EYZ7-F1
#
_cell.length_a   1.000
_cell.length_b   1.000
_cell.length_c   1.000
_cell.angle_alpha   90.00
_cell.angle_beta   90.00
_cell.angle_gamma   90.00
#
_symmetry.space_group_name_H-M   'P 1'
#
loop_
_entity.id
_entity.type
_entity.pdbx_description
1 polymer ?
#
loop_
_entity_poly.entity_id
_entity_poly.type
_entity_poly.pdbx_seq_one_letter_code
_entity_poly.pdbx_strand_id
1 'polypeptide(L)' 'MLRLEHLTKRFGDQVAVDDLSLEVTEGELCVLVGPSGCGKTTTMKMVNRLIEPTSGRILLGGDDVT' A
#
# COMPACT_ATOMS: atom_id res chain seq x y z
N MET A 1 -4.65 2.99 13.45
CA MET A 1 -3.41 2.33 12.98
C MET A 1 -3.63 1.74 11.60
N LEU A 2 -2.78 2.07 10.63
CA LEU A 2 -2.76 1.47 9.28
C LEU A 2 -1.58 0.49 9.22
N ARG A 3 -1.81 -0.72 8.68
CA ARG A 3 -0.74 -1.68 8.43
C ARG A 3 -0.87 -2.27 7.03
N LEU A 4 0.21 -2.23 6.27
CA LEU A 4 0.36 -2.88 4.98
C LEU A 4 1.24 -4.10 5.20
N GLU A 5 0.78 -5.27 4.77
CA GLU A 5 1.51 -6.52 4.90
C GLU A 5 1.76 -7.11 3.52
N HIS A 6 3.03 -7.14 3.10
CA HIS A 6 3.48 -7.77 1.86
C HIS A 6 2.72 -7.30 0.60
N LEU A 7 2.40 -6.00 0.57
CA LEU A 7 1.50 -5.42 -0.42
C LEU A 7 2.19 -5.39 -1.79
N THR A 8 1.62 -6.12 -2.75
CA THR A 8 2.12 -6.17 -4.12
C THR A 8 1.03 -5.72 -5.09
N LYS A 9 1.39 -4.90 -6.07
CA LYS A 9 0.50 -4.56 -7.20
C LYS A 9 1.17 -4.82 -8.53
N ARG A 10 0.50 -5.63 -9.35
CA ARG A 10 0.85 -5.91 -10.73
C ARG A 10 -0.21 -5.36 -11.69
N PHE A 11 0.25 -4.84 -12.82
CA PHE A 11 -0.58 -4.47 -13.97
C PHE A 11 -0.06 -5.26 -15.17
N GLY A 12 -0.71 -6.39 -15.48
CA GLY A 12 -0.14 -7.39 -16.39
C GLY A 12 1.20 -7.88 -15.85
N ASP A 13 2.24 -7.81 -16.68
CA ASP A 13 3.60 -8.24 -16.32
C ASP A 13 4.39 -7.20 -15.51
N GLN A 14 3.90 -5.96 -15.42
CA GLN A 14 4.60 -4.88 -14.72
C GLN A 14 4.28 -4.87 -13.22
N VAL A 15 5.32 -4.93 -12.39
CA VAL A 15 5.21 -4.75 -10.93
C VAL A 15 5.32 -3.26 -10.60
N ALA A 16 4.24 -2.68 -10.08
CA ALA A 16 4.19 -1.27 -9.69
C ALA A 16 4.52 -1.06 -8.20
N VAL A 17 4.20 -2.06 -7.36
CA VAL A 17 4.59 -2.13 -5.94
C VAL A 17 4.95 -3.59 -5.68
N ASP A 18 6.10 -3.82 -5.05
CA ASP A 18 6.65 -5.16 -4.80
C ASP A 18 6.90 -5.34 -3.30
N ASP A 19 6.13 -6.25 -2.68
CA ASP A 19 6.28 -6.66 -1.27
C ASP A 19 6.41 -5.51 -0.24
N LEU A 20 5.56 -4.48 -0.35
CA LEU A 20 5.61 -3.33 0.57
C LEU A 20 4.96 -3.67 1.92
N SER A 21 5.76 -3.61 2.98
CA SER A 21 5.26 -3.64 4.36
C SER A 21 5.53 -2.31 5.07
N LEU A 22 4.50 -1.74 5.69
CA LEU A 22 4.54 -0.43 6.35
C LEU A 22 3.52 -0.42 7.49
N GLU A 23 3.86 0.25 8.59
CA GLU A 23 2.94 0.53 9.68
C GLU A 23 2.90 2.05 9.91
N VAL A 24 1.71 2.60 10.08
CA VAL A 24 1.48 4.01 10.45
C VAL A 24 0.59 4.04 11.68
N THR A 25 1.13 4.58 12.75
CA THR A 25 0.45 4.64 14.06
C THR A 25 -0.60 5.75 14.10
N GLU A 26 -1.48 5.72 15.10
CA GLU A 26 -2.50 6.76 15.24
C GLU A 26 -1.88 8.10 15.63
N GLY A 27 -2.30 9.18 14.96
CA GLY A 27 -1.72 10.52 15.14
C GLY A 27 -0.40 10.76 14.40
N GLU A 28 0.12 9.77 13.68
CA GLU A 28 1.36 9.90 12.92
C GLU A 28 1.14 10.54 11.54
N LEU A 29 2.05 11.46 11.16
CA LEU A 29 2.14 11.97 9.80
C LEU A 29 3.21 11.21 9.03
N CYS A 30 2.79 10.29 8.16
CA CYS A 30 3.68 9.58 7.25
C CYS A 30 3.68 10.24 5.86
N VAL A 31 4.86 10.40 5.25
CA VAL A 31 5.01 10.95 3.89
C VAL A 31 5.73 9.94 3.00
N LEU A 32 5.09 9.51 1.91
CA LEU A 32 5.69 8.61 0.93
C LEU A 32 6.41 9.39 -0.18
N VAL A 33 7.74 9.33 -0.20
CA VAL A 33 8.60 10.05 -1.15
C VAL A 33 9.40 9.10 -2.05
N GLY A 34 9.80 9.58 -3.23
CA GLY A 34 10.59 8.80 -4.19
C GLY A 34 10.47 9.31 -5.64
N PRO A 35 11.31 8.82 -6.57
CA PRO A 35 11.33 9.23 -7.98
C PRO A 35 10.01 9.02 -8.72
N SER A 36 9.81 9.66 -9.87
CA SER A 36 8.64 9.39 -10.71
C SER A 36 8.58 7.90 -11.11
N GLY A 37 7.38 7.32 -11.11
CA GLY A 37 7.17 5.91 -11.47
C GLY A 37 7.46 4.86 -10.38
N CYS A 38 7.98 5.25 -9.20
CA CYS A 38 8.35 4.28 -8.15
C CYS A 38 7.17 3.71 -7.33
N GLY A 39 5.93 3.82 -7.81
CA GLY A 39 4.76 3.19 -7.15
C GLY A 39 3.99 4.02 -6.14
N LYS A 40 4.40 5.26 -5.79
CA LYS A 40 3.74 6.09 -4.75
C LYS A 40 2.23 6.24 -4.91
N THR A 41 1.78 6.69 -6.09
CA THR A 41 0.36 6.87 -6.37
C THR A 41 -0.39 5.54 -6.39
N THR A 42 0.27 4.46 -6.82
CA THR A 42 -0.28 3.10 -6.80
C THR A 42 -0.49 2.64 -5.35
N THR A 43 0.49 2.82 -4.47
CA THR A 43 0.37 2.55 -3.04
C THR A 43 -0.78 3.33 -2.43
N MET A 44 -0.88 4.63 -2.72
CA MET A 44 -1.96 5.46 -2.14
C MET A 44 -3.34 5.11 -2.66
N LYS A 45 -3.45 4.68 -3.92
CA LYS A 45 -4.71 4.15 -4.45
C LYS A 45 -5.10 2.84 -3.77
N MET A 46 -4.16 1.97 -3.42
CA MET A 46 -4.45 0.74 -2.65
C MET A 46 -4.90 1.07 -1.23
N VAL A 47 -4.19 1.94 -0.52
CA VAL A 47 -4.57 2.37 0.84
C VAL A 47 -5.97 2.98 0.87
N ASN A 48 -6.32 3.79 -0.13
CA ASN A 48 -7.65 4.38 -0.28
C ASN A 48 -8.69 3.42 -0.89
N ARG A 49 -8.32 2.14 -1.13
CA ARG A 49 -9.16 1.11 -1.76
C ARG A 49 -9.78 1.52 -3.10
N LEU A 50 -9.07 2.36 -3.85
CA LEU A 50 -9.43 2.74 -5.23
C LEU A 50 -9.01 1.67 -6.24
N ILE A 51 -8.01 0.85 -5.87
CA ILE A 51 -7.58 -0.33 -6.62
C ILE A 51 -7.22 -1.43 -5.62
N GLU A 52 -7.49 -2.67 -5.98
CA GLU A 52 -7.10 -3.83 -5.16
C GLU A 52 -5.61 -4.13 -5.29
N PRO A 53 -4.92 -4.56 -4.21
CA PRO A 53 -3.62 -5.20 -4.34
C PRO A 53 -3.73 -6.50 -5.15
N THR A 54 -2.64 -6.91 -5.78
CA THR A 54 -2.54 -8.25 -6.39
C THR A 54 -2.34 -9.32 -5.33
N SER A 55 -1.60 -9.00 -4.27
CA SER A 55 -1.42 -9.83 -3.08
C SER A 55 -1.04 -8.98 -1.88
N GLY A 56 -1.09 -9.59 -0.68
CA GLY A 56 -0.84 -8.91 0.59
C GLY A 56 -2.14 -8.45 1.24
N ARG A 57 -2.02 -7.75 2.36
CA ARG A 57 -3.17 -7.28 3.16
C ARG A 57 -3.06 -5.83 3.57
N ILE A 58 -4.22 -5.19 3.71
CA ILE A 58 -4.36 -3.86 4.30
C ILE A 58 -5.18 -3.99 5.58
N LEU A 59 -4.61 -3.58 6.71
CA LEU A 59 -5.31 -3.56 7.99
C LEU A 59 -5.55 -2.13 8.45
N LEU A 60 -6.79 -1.83 8.84
CA LEU A 60 -7.18 -0.56 9.45
C LEU A 60 -7.75 -0.83 10.84
N GLY A 61 -7.08 -0.33 11.88
CA GLY A 61 -7.52 -0.56 13.26
C GLY A 61 -7.46 -2.03 13.71
N GLY A 62 -6.76 -2.89 12.97
CA GLY A 62 -6.72 -4.34 13.19
C GLY A 62 -7.68 -5.14 12.32
N ASP A 63 -8.62 -4.49 11.65
CA ASP A 63 -9.54 -5.15 10.72
C ASP A 63 -8.90 -5.29 9.34
N ASP A 64 -9.01 -6.48 8.74
CA ASP A 64 -8.60 -6.71 7.36
C ASP A 64 -9.60 -6.03 6.42
N VAL A 65 -9.09 -5.04 5.71
CA VAL A 65 -9.81 -4.22 4.73
C VAL A 65 -9.15 -4.35 3.37
N THR A 66 -8.59 -5.50 3.05
CA THR A 66 -8.15 -5.79 1.69
C THR A 66 -9.38 -5.86 0.79
#